data_AF-A0A7Y9T218-F1
#
_entry.id   AF-A0A7Y9T218-F1
#
_cell.length_a   1.000
_cell.length_b   1.000
_cell.length_c   1.000
_cell.angle_alpha   90.00
_cell.angle_beta   90.00
_cell.angle_gamma   90.00
#
_symmetry.space_group_name_H-M   'P 1'
#
loop_
_entity.id
_entity.type
_entity.pdbx_description
1 polymer ?
#
loop_
_entity_poly.entity_id
_entity_poly.type
_entity_poly.pdbx_seq_one_letter_code
_entity_poly.pdbx_strand_id
1 'polypeptide(L)'
;MTNIDLDLPREAIRRAAVDPPSITARSNFAAFTADTFKSLGEKLFVCGHILGADRRDGVSPFGHGDDAVVAVSMLLRIASELVSGCADLVNSRRHYAGASLVRQLVEIEYLAWAFEKNDEECRRWLRSTREERHSFFTPAKLRKAAGGHFRSADYSFHCELGGHPVPGSWRLLNDAEATGQLMLSDCLGHSTHIWNHFLGWAKNCNTNDKVFADIVFGNDANAKVAEMRQRNDEWKRLDMLTTLPAPPVESAAEL
;
A
#
# COMPACT_ATOMS: atom_id res chain seq x y z
N MET A 1 -14.30 -19.72 37.35
CA MET A 1 -14.33 -18.30 36.97
C MET A 1 -14.39 -18.25 35.46
N THR A 2 -15.58 -17.95 34.95
CA THR A 2 -15.85 -17.79 33.51
C THR A 2 -15.11 -16.56 33.01
N ASN A 3 -14.34 -16.75 31.93
CA ASN A 3 -13.50 -15.76 31.29
C ASN A 3 -14.39 -14.79 30.52
N ILE A 4 -14.97 -13.79 31.19
CA ILE A 4 -16.03 -12.91 30.66
C ILE A 4 -15.47 -11.66 29.94
N ASP A 5 -14.15 -11.50 29.77
CA ASP A 5 -13.57 -10.21 29.33
C ASP A 5 -12.69 -10.25 28.05
N LEU A 6 -12.87 -11.26 27.19
CA LEU A 6 -12.19 -11.36 25.88
C LEU A 6 -13.10 -11.64 24.67
N ASP A 7 -14.41 -11.83 24.87
CA ASP A 7 -15.35 -12.13 23.77
C ASP A 7 -16.00 -10.89 23.14
N LEU A 8 -16.05 -9.77 23.88
CA LEU A 8 -16.57 -8.49 23.38
C LEU A 8 -15.74 -7.87 22.23
N PRO A 9 -14.40 -8.04 22.12
CA PRO A 9 -13.61 -7.60 20.96
C PRO A 9 -13.92 -8.36 19.68
N ARG A 10 -14.00 -9.70 19.71
CA ARG A 10 -14.07 -10.53 18.48
C ARG A 10 -15.41 -10.39 17.76
N GLU A 11 -16.51 -10.43 18.50
CA GLU A 11 -17.85 -10.29 17.92
C GLU A 11 -18.12 -8.85 17.46
N ALA A 12 -17.58 -7.84 18.16
CA ALA A 12 -17.65 -6.45 17.69
C ALA A 12 -16.86 -6.26 16.39
N ILE A 13 -15.65 -6.82 16.29
CA ILE A 13 -14.84 -6.82 15.06
C ILE A 13 -15.60 -7.51 13.93
N ARG A 14 -16.15 -8.71 14.17
CA ARG A 14 -16.88 -9.47 13.16
C ARG A 14 -18.09 -8.70 12.64
N ARG A 15 -18.89 -8.12 13.54
CA ARG A 15 -20.06 -7.29 13.17
C ARG A 15 -19.65 -6.05 12.38
N ALA A 16 -18.61 -5.34 12.80
CA ALA A 16 -18.10 -4.18 12.07
C ALA A 16 -17.52 -4.55 10.69
N ALA A 17 -16.90 -5.73 10.56
CA ALA A 17 -16.36 -6.21 9.30
C ALA A 17 -17.46 -6.47 8.27
N VAL A 18 -18.61 -7.01 8.69
CA VAL A 18 -19.73 -7.36 7.77
C VAL A 18 -20.82 -6.29 7.71
N ASP A 19 -20.62 -5.13 8.31
CA ASP A 19 -21.58 -4.02 8.28
C ASP A 19 -21.72 -3.44 6.85
N PRO A 20 -22.91 -3.45 6.23
CA PRO A 20 -23.07 -3.06 4.82
C PRO A 20 -22.65 -1.62 4.47
N PRO A 21 -22.95 -0.59 5.30
CA PRO A 21 -22.38 0.75 5.13
C PRO A 21 -20.84 0.74 5.14
N SER A 22 -20.22 0.01 6.07
CA SER A 22 -18.76 -0.11 6.16
C SER A 22 -18.16 -0.80 4.94
N ILE A 23 -18.76 -1.89 4.46
CA ILE A 23 -18.34 -2.59 3.22
C ILE A 23 -18.41 -1.65 2.01
N THR A 24 -19.48 -0.86 1.91
CA THR A 24 -19.66 0.13 0.85
C THR A 24 -18.59 1.21 0.92
N ALA A 25 -18.30 1.72 2.13
CA ALA A 25 -17.25 2.72 2.35
C ALA A 25 -15.87 2.19 1.95
N ARG A 26 -15.51 0.96 2.34
CA ARG A 26 -14.25 0.31 1.95
C ARG A 26 -14.14 0.16 0.43
N SER A 27 -15.19 -0.33 -0.22
CA SER A 27 -15.20 -0.53 -1.68
C SER A 27 -15.05 0.79 -2.44
N ASN A 28 -15.78 1.83 -2.02
CA ASN A 28 -15.68 3.15 -2.63
C ASN A 28 -14.29 3.77 -2.44
N PHE A 29 -13.71 3.64 -1.25
CA PHE A 29 -12.37 4.18 -0.99
C PHE A 29 -11.28 3.39 -1.71
N ALA A 30 -11.42 2.06 -1.84
CA ALA A 30 -10.52 1.22 -2.63
C ALA A 30 -10.52 1.64 -4.11
N ALA A 31 -11.70 1.79 -4.71
CA ALA A 31 -11.85 2.22 -6.10
C ALA A 31 -11.22 3.61 -6.31
N PHE A 32 -11.55 4.58 -5.44
CA PHE A 32 -10.97 5.92 -5.50
C PHE A 32 -9.44 5.91 -5.38
N THR A 33 -8.91 5.10 -4.46
CA THR A 33 -7.46 5.01 -4.22
C THR A 33 -6.75 4.41 -5.43
N ALA A 34 -7.28 3.31 -5.98
CA ALA A 34 -6.73 2.69 -7.18
C ALA A 34 -6.73 3.66 -8.37
N ASP A 35 -7.86 4.33 -8.64
CA ASP A 35 -7.94 5.32 -9.73
C ASP A 35 -6.96 6.48 -9.54
N THR A 36 -6.80 6.96 -8.30
CA THR A 36 -5.86 8.03 -7.99
C THR A 36 -4.41 7.58 -8.23
N PHE A 37 -4.04 6.39 -7.76
CA PHE A 37 -2.71 5.82 -7.95
C PHE A 37 -2.41 5.57 -9.43
N LYS A 38 -3.37 5.04 -10.18
CA LYS A 38 -3.25 4.83 -11.63
C LYS A 38 -3.05 6.14 -12.36
N SER A 39 -3.95 7.10 -12.16
CA SER A 39 -3.91 8.39 -12.88
C SER A 39 -2.61 9.15 -12.60
N LEU A 40 -2.19 9.21 -11.34
CA LEU A 40 -0.96 9.89 -10.97
C LEU A 40 0.28 9.14 -11.46
N GLY A 41 0.28 7.81 -11.37
CA GLY A 41 1.33 6.97 -11.92
C GLY A 41 1.47 7.13 -13.45
N GLU A 42 0.38 7.25 -14.19
CA GLU A 42 0.42 7.52 -15.64
C GLU A 42 1.04 8.90 -15.94
N LYS A 43 0.67 9.93 -15.18
CA LYS A 43 1.25 11.28 -15.31
C LYS A 43 2.74 11.28 -15.01
N LEU A 44 3.15 10.69 -13.88
CA LEU A 44 4.55 10.55 -13.49
C LEU A 44 5.34 9.76 -14.53
N PHE A 45 4.77 8.71 -15.10
CA PHE A 45 5.42 7.93 -16.13
C PHE A 45 5.77 8.80 -17.35
N VAL A 46 4.81 9.57 -17.87
CA VAL A 46 5.05 10.49 -18.99
C VAL A 46 6.09 11.55 -18.60
N CYS A 47 5.97 12.16 -17.43
CA CYS A 47 6.89 13.19 -16.98
C CYS A 47 8.31 12.65 -16.80
N GLY A 48 8.50 11.53 -16.11
CA GLY A 48 9.82 10.91 -15.91
C GLY A 48 10.45 10.41 -17.21
N HIS A 49 9.65 10.12 -18.25
CA HIS A 49 10.20 9.85 -19.58
C HIS A 49 10.68 11.11 -20.28
N ILE A 50 10.10 12.28 -20.05
CA ILE A 50 10.39 13.48 -20.84
C ILE A 50 11.34 14.43 -20.11
N LEU A 51 11.11 14.63 -18.82
CA LEU A 51 11.74 15.63 -17.97
C LEU A 51 12.83 15.01 -17.11
N GLY A 52 13.86 15.80 -16.82
CA GLY A 52 15.00 15.39 -16.00
C GLY A 52 16.31 15.29 -16.78
N ALA A 53 17.39 15.08 -16.04
CA ALA A 53 18.75 15.11 -16.56
C ALA A 53 19.32 13.72 -16.89
N ASP A 54 18.71 12.64 -16.42
CA ASP A 54 19.32 11.30 -16.42
C ASP A 54 19.65 10.80 -17.83
N ARG A 55 18.76 11.06 -18.81
CA ARG A 55 19.02 10.76 -20.22
C ARG A 55 20.16 11.61 -20.77
N ARG A 56 20.12 12.92 -20.54
CA ARG A 56 21.09 13.89 -21.07
C ARG A 56 22.49 13.58 -20.55
N ASP A 57 22.57 13.21 -19.28
CA ASP A 57 23.83 12.95 -18.57
C ASP A 57 24.29 11.49 -18.76
N GLY A 58 23.53 10.67 -19.50
CA GLY A 58 23.91 9.29 -19.85
C GLY A 58 23.85 8.30 -18.68
N VAL A 59 23.16 8.64 -17.59
CA VAL A 59 23.08 7.82 -16.37
C VAL A 59 21.86 6.88 -16.36
N SER A 60 20.81 7.18 -17.13
CA SER A 60 19.67 6.26 -17.29
C SER A 60 19.99 5.16 -18.30
N PRO A 61 20.05 3.88 -17.91
CA PRO A 61 20.24 2.77 -18.86
C PRO A 61 19.01 2.52 -19.74
N PHE A 62 17.87 3.14 -19.41
CA PHE A 62 16.60 3.00 -20.13
C PHE A 62 16.30 4.22 -21.01
N GLY A 63 17.13 5.26 -20.93
CA GLY A 63 16.90 6.52 -21.61
C GLY A 63 15.72 7.31 -21.04
N HIS A 64 15.40 7.20 -19.76
CA HIS A 64 14.40 8.06 -19.11
C HIS A 64 14.99 9.44 -18.78
N GLY A 65 14.14 10.46 -18.75
CA GLY A 65 14.55 11.79 -18.31
C GLY A 65 14.89 11.83 -16.82
N ASP A 66 14.11 11.12 -15.99
CA ASP A 66 14.35 10.93 -14.56
C ASP A 66 13.93 9.53 -14.14
N ASP A 67 14.91 8.70 -13.79
CA ASP A 67 14.67 7.32 -13.36
C ASP A 67 13.94 7.23 -12.02
N ALA A 68 14.15 8.20 -11.11
CA ALA A 68 13.47 8.19 -9.81
C ALA A 68 11.95 8.39 -10.00
N VAL A 69 11.58 9.33 -10.86
CA VAL A 69 10.18 9.60 -11.20
C VAL A 69 9.53 8.38 -11.86
N VAL A 70 10.22 7.74 -12.80
CA VAL A 70 9.70 6.53 -13.46
C VAL A 70 9.50 5.40 -12.43
N ALA A 71 10.45 5.22 -11.50
CA ALA A 71 10.37 4.22 -10.44
C ALA A 71 9.12 4.43 -9.55
N VAL A 72 8.87 5.66 -9.10
CA VAL A 72 7.67 5.99 -8.32
C VAL A 72 6.40 5.77 -9.14
N SER A 73 6.41 6.12 -10.42
CA SER A 73 5.27 5.86 -11.31
C SER A 73 4.93 4.36 -11.39
N MET A 74 5.95 3.51 -11.49
CA MET A 74 5.78 2.06 -11.52
C MET A 74 5.20 1.57 -10.19
N LEU A 75 5.72 2.07 -9.08
CA LEU A 75 5.28 1.71 -7.74
C LEU A 75 3.79 2.03 -7.53
N LEU A 76 3.35 3.24 -7.90
CA LEU A 76 1.93 3.64 -7.79
C LEU A 76 1.03 2.81 -8.71
N ARG A 77 1.46 2.52 -9.94
CA ARG A 77 0.66 1.71 -10.88
C ARG A 77 0.51 0.27 -10.39
N ILE A 78 1.58 -0.33 -9.86
CA ILE A 78 1.50 -1.65 -9.23
C ILE A 78 0.55 -1.60 -8.02
N ALA A 79 0.70 -0.59 -7.15
CA ALA A 79 -0.17 -0.41 -5.99
C ALA A 79 -1.65 -0.29 -6.39
N SER A 80 -1.96 0.44 -7.47
CA SER A 80 -3.32 0.55 -8.03
C SER A 80 -3.90 -0.81 -8.39
N GLU A 81 -3.17 -1.61 -9.17
CA GLU A 81 -3.62 -2.95 -9.58
C GLU A 81 -3.83 -3.88 -8.37
N LEU A 82 -2.95 -3.78 -7.36
CA LEU A 82 -3.08 -4.56 -6.12
C LEU A 82 -4.30 -4.14 -5.29
N VAL A 83 -4.55 -2.85 -5.12
CA VAL A 83 -5.70 -2.33 -4.36
C VAL A 83 -7.01 -2.70 -5.05
N SER A 84 -7.11 -2.45 -6.35
CA SER A 84 -8.30 -2.80 -7.14
C SER A 84 -8.55 -4.31 -7.15
N GLY A 85 -7.51 -5.10 -7.45
CA GLY A 85 -7.59 -6.55 -7.44
C GLY A 85 -7.94 -7.12 -6.07
N CYS A 86 -7.42 -6.54 -4.98
CA CYS A 86 -7.77 -6.98 -3.63
C CYS A 86 -9.26 -6.77 -3.35
N ALA A 87 -9.79 -5.58 -3.65
CA ALA A 87 -11.21 -5.28 -3.49
C ALA A 87 -12.10 -6.23 -4.31
N ASP A 88 -11.77 -6.46 -5.58
CA ASP A 88 -12.51 -7.37 -6.45
C ASP A 88 -12.51 -8.81 -5.94
N LEU A 89 -11.34 -9.30 -5.50
CA LEU A 89 -11.20 -10.65 -4.96
C LEU A 89 -11.96 -10.82 -3.64
N VAL A 90 -11.89 -9.83 -2.75
CA VAL A 90 -12.64 -9.84 -1.48
C VAL A 90 -14.14 -9.84 -1.75
N ASN A 91 -14.63 -8.93 -2.61
CA ASN A 91 -16.06 -8.84 -2.96
C ASN A 91 -16.56 -10.10 -3.69
N SER A 92 -15.68 -10.82 -4.39
CA SER A 92 -15.99 -12.09 -5.05
C SER A 92 -15.74 -13.33 -4.17
N ARG A 93 -15.53 -13.15 -2.85
CA ARG A 93 -15.26 -14.22 -1.87
C ARG A 93 -14.01 -15.07 -2.17
N ARG A 94 -13.06 -14.53 -2.91
CA ARG A 94 -11.74 -15.14 -3.20
C ARG A 94 -10.69 -14.63 -2.21
N HIS A 95 -10.98 -14.80 -0.91
CA HIS A 95 -10.23 -14.15 0.17
C HIS A 95 -8.76 -14.54 0.23
N TYR A 96 -8.42 -15.82 0.02
CA TYR A 96 -7.02 -16.26 -0.02
C TYR A 96 -6.20 -15.54 -1.11
N ALA A 97 -6.78 -15.39 -2.30
CA ALA A 97 -6.14 -14.66 -3.39
C ALA A 97 -6.01 -13.17 -3.04
N GLY A 98 -7.04 -12.55 -2.46
CA GLY A 98 -7.00 -11.16 -1.98
C GLY A 98 -5.89 -10.94 -0.94
N ALA A 99 -5.75 -11.85 0.03
CA ALA A 99 -4.71 -11.82 1.06
C ALA A 99 -3.29 -11.80 0.48
N SER A 100 -3.07 -12.58 -0.59
CA SER A 100 -1.77 -12.59 -1.28
C SER A 100 -1.43 -11.23 -1.89
N LEU A 101 -2.43 -10.46 -2.34
CA LEU A 101 -2.24 -9.11 -2.88
C LEU A 101 -1.94 -8.11 -1.76
N VAL A 102 -2.59 -8.23 -0.59
CA VAL A 102 -2.28 -7.38 0.57
C VAL A 102 -0.82 -7.57 0.98
N ARG A 103 -0.32 -8.81 1.02
CA ARG A 103 1.11 -9.07 1.26
C ARG A 103 1.99 -8.31 0.27
N GLN A 104 1.65 -8.33 -1.02
CA GLN A 104 2.46 -7.60 -2.01
C GLN A 104 2.40 -6.10 -1.76
N LEU A 105 1.24 -5.57 -1.37
CA LEU A 105 1.08 -4.16 -1.04
C LEU A 105 1.92 -3.72 0.17
N VAL A 106 2.11 -4.59 1.17
CA VAL A 106 3.06 -4.36 2.27
C VAL A 106 4.49 -4.14 1.75
N GLU A 107 4.93 -4.91 0.76
CA GLU A 107 6.27 -4.74 0.17
C GLU A 107 6.38 -3.46 -0.65
N ILE A 108 5.29 -3.05 -1.30
CA ILE A 108 5.18 -1.75 -1.98
C ILE A 108 5.30 -0.61 -0.97
N GLU A 109 4.68 -0.71 0.22
CA GLU A 109 4.83 0.28 1.29
C GLU A 109 6.30 0.40 1.75
N TYR A 110 6.99 -0.73 1.91
CA TYR A 110 8.40 -0.72 2.32
C TYR A 110 9.29 -0.02 1.29
N LEU A 111 9.02 -0.25 0.00
CA LEU A 111 9.70 0.46 -1.08
C LEU A 111 9.34 1.95 -1.11
N ALA A 112 8.06 2.30 -0.95
CA ALA A 112 7.61 3.69 -0.91
C ALA A 112 8.29 4.47 0.23
N TRP A 113 8.41 3.85 1.41
CA TRP A 113 9.16 4.41 2.52
C TRP A 113 10.64 4.61 2.18
N ALA A 114 11.29 3.63 1.55
CA ALA A 114 12.70 3.76 1.17
C ALA A 114 12.91 4.92 0.18
N PHE A 115 12.00 5.06 -0.78
CA PHE A 115 11.98 6.17 -1.75
C PHE A 115 11.79 7.52 -1.06
N GLU A 116 10.90 7.61 -0.07
CA GLU A 116 10.70 8.82 0.73
C GLU A 116 11.97 9.24 1.50
N LYS A 117 12.70 8.28 2.07
CA LYS A 117 13.88 8.55 2.90
C LYS A 117 15.12 8.86 2.08
N ASN A 118 15.24 8.31 0.88
CA ASN A 118 16.37 8.55 0.00
C ASN A 118 15.93 8.41 -1.46
N ASP A 119 15.86 9.55 -2.16
CA ASP A 119 15.50 9.60 -3.59
C ASP A 119 16.45 8.75 -4.47
N GLU A 120 17.70 8.57 -4.05
CA GLU A 120 18.64 7.71 -4.79
C GLU A 120 18.25 6.23 -4.75
N GLU A 121 17.51 5.78 -3.72
CA GLU A 121 16.98 4.41 -3.69
C GLU A 121 15.93 4.18 -4.78
N CYS A 122 15.23 5.23 -5.26
CA CYS A 122 14.33 5.12 -6.43
C CYS A 122 15.11 4.72 -7.69
N ARG A 123 16.19 5.48 -8.00
CA ARG A 123 17.05 5.22 -9.16
C ARG A 123 17.73 3.88 -9.04
N ARG A 124 18.30 3.60 -7.87
CA ARG A 124 18.99 2.34 -7.60
C ARG A 124 18.05 1.14 -7.71
N TRP A 125 16.82 1.25 -7.23
CA TRP A 125 15.83 0.18 -7.40
C TRP A 125 15.49 -0.03 -8.87
N LEU A 126 15.25 1.03 -9.64
CA LEU A 126 14.90 0.89 -11.06
C LEU A 126 16.07 0.30 -11.88
N ARG A 127 17.29 0.75 -11.61
CA ARG A 127 18.51 0.33 -12.31
C ARG A 127 19.03 -1.03 -11.86
N SER A 128 18.49 -1.58 -10.78
CA SER A 128 18.99 -2.81 -10.18
C SER A 128 18.94 -4.01 -11.13
N THR A 129 19.95 -4.85 -11.03
CA THR A 129 19.92 -6.24 -11.52
C THR A 129 19.03 -7.11 -10.64
N ARG A 130 18.75 -8.33 -11.09
CA ARG A 130 17.99 -9.30 -10.28
C ARG A 130 18.72 -9.61 -8.97
N GLU A 131 20.02 -9.80 -9.05
CA GLU A 131 20.91 -10.12 -7.93
C GLU A 131 20.95 -8.96 -6.92
N GLU A 132 20.98 -7.73 -7.39
CA GLU A 132 20.88 -6.54 -6.53
C GLU A 132 19.52 -6.43 -5.84
N ARG A 133 18.40 -6.72 -6.53
CA ARG A 133 17.09 -6.78 -5.87
C ARG A 133 17.03 -7.82 -4.77
N HIS A 134 17.52 -9.02 -5.05
CA HIS A 134 17.57 -10.11 -4.07
C HIS A 134 18.50 -9.82 -2.90
N SER A 135 19.53 -8.98 -3.10
CA SER A 135 20.51 -8.66 -2.07
C SER A 135 20.18 -7.36 -1.32
N PHE A 136 19.40 -6.43 -1.83
CA PHE A 136 19.16 -5.14 -1.15
C PHE A 136 17.69 -4.83 -0.92
N PHE A 137 16.84 -5.13 -1.88
CA PHE A 137 15.42 -4.75 -1.86
C PHE A 137 14.51 -5.87 -1.35
N THR A 138 15.03 -6.74 -0.47
CA THR A 138 14.18 -7.74 0.17
C THR A 138 13.40 -7.12 1.34
N PRO A 139 12.18 -7.61 1.63
CA PRO A 139 11.35 -7.08 2.71
C PRO A 139 12.06 -7.05 4.05
N ALA A 140 12.81 -8.11 4.38
CA ALA A 140 13.59 -8.18 5.61
C ALA A 140 14.66 -7.07 5.72
N LYS A 141 15.31 -6.72 4.61
CA LYS A 141 16.35 -5.69 4.58
C LYS A 141 15.74 -4.29 4.65
N LEU A 142 14.68 -4.03 3.89
CA LEU A 142 13.96 -2.76 3.94
C LEU A 142 13.38 -2.51 5.34
N ARG A 143 12.76 -3.53 5.94
CA ARG A 143 12.24 -3.45 7.32
C ARG A 143 13.34 -3.21 8.36
N LYS A 144 14.49 -3.89 8.23
CA LYS A 144 15.66 -3.66 9.10
C LYS A 144 16.19 -2.23 8.94
N ALA A 145 16.29 -1.74 7.71
CA ALA A 145 16.69 -0.37 7.42
C ALA A 145 15.71 0.66 8.00
N ALA A 146 14.43 0.31 8.09
CA ALA A 146 13.40 1.16 8.66
C ALA A 146 13.43 1.27 10.20
N GLY A 147 14.36 0.60 10.88
CA GLY A 147 14.69 0.89 12.28
C GLY A 147 13.52 0.72 13.27
N GLY A 148 12.58 -0.18 12.98
CA GLY A 148 11.38 -0.40 13.81
C GLY A 148 10.13 0.36 13.33
N HIS A 149 10.20 1.09 12.22
CA HIS A 149 9.02 1.72 11.60
C HIS A 149 7.94 0.70 11.21
N PHE A 150 8.35 -0.49 10.76
CA PHE A 150 7.45 -1.59 10.42
C PHE A 150 7.59 -2.73 11.43
N ARG A 151 6.46 -3.24 11.96
CA ARG A 151 6.45 -4.34 12.92
C ARG A 151 6.76 -5.66 12.20
N SER A 152 7.63 -6.49 12.78
CA SER A 152 7.93 -7.84 12.26
C SER A 152 6.66 -8.72 12.19
N ALA A 153 5.79 -8.57 13.19
CA ALA A 153 4.58 -9.35 13.35
C ALA A 153 3.64 -9.15 12.16
N ASP A 154 3.48 -7.90 11.69
CA ASP A 154 2.59 -7.56 10.58
C ASP A 154 3.02 -8.30 9.30
N TYR A 155 4.32 -8.31 8.98
CA TYR A 155 4.81 -9.03 7.80
C TYR A 155 4.60 -10.55 7.92
N SER A 156 4.93 -11.13 9.08
CA SER A 156 4.75 -12.58 9.32
C SER A 156 3.29 -12.99 9.21
N PHE A 157 2.38 -12.19 9.76
CA PHE A 157 0.95 -12.41 9.69
C PHE A 157 0.44 -12.44 8.24
N HIS A 158 0.85 -11.48 7.41
CA HIS A 158 0.49 -11.46 5.99
C HIS A 158 1.04 -12.67 5.22
N CYS A 159 2.26 -13.10 5.54
CA CYS A 159 2.86 -14.31 4.98
C CYS A 159 2.06 -15.57 5.33
N GLU A 160 1.64 -15.71 6.59
CA GLU A 160 0.83 -16.87 7.04
C GLU A 160 -0.60 -16.84 6.52
N LEU A 161 -1.19 -15.65 6.39
CA LEU A 161 -2.58 -15.48 6.00
C LEU A 161 -2.82 -15.76 4.51
N GLY A 162 -1.96 -15.23 3.62
CA GLY A 162 -2.12 -15.38 2.17
C GLY A 162 -0.83 -15.43 1.35
N GLY A 163 0.34 -15.30 1.99
CA GLY A 163 1.63 -15.33 1.30
C GLY A 163 2.18 -16.73 1.04
N HIS A 164 1.78 -17.71 1.86
CA HIS A 164 2.23 -19.10 1.78
C HIS A 164 1.06 -20.08 1.94
N PRO A 165 1.11 -21.23 1.25
CA PRO A 165 0.13 -22.30 1.43
C PRO A 165 0.38 -23.05 2.75
N VAL A 166 0.14 -22.38 3.88
CA VAL A 166 0.26 -22.93 5.24
C VAL A 166 -1.11 -23.22 5.83
N PRO A 167 -1.24 -24.15 6.81
CA PRO A 167 -2.53 -24.49 7.42
C PRO A 167 -3.30 -23.28 7.98
N GLY A 168 -2.60 -22.25 8.48
CA GLY A 168 -3.23 -21.02 8.98
C GLY A 168 -4.02 -20.22 7.95
N SER A 169 -3.77 -20.44 6.66
CA SER A 169 -4.53 -19.81 5.57
C SER A 169 -5.87 -20.48 5.27
N TRP A 170 -6.11 -21.69 5.82
CA TRP A 170 -7.34 -22.46 5.62
C TRP A 170 -8.61 -21.70 6.03
N ARG A 171 -8.50 -20.81 7.03
CA ARG A 171 -9.62 -19.96 7.45
C ARG A 171 -10.17 -19.10 6.30
N LEU A 172 -9.33 -18.66 5.36
CA LEU A 172 -9.76 -17.86 4.22
C LEU A 172 -10.54 -18.66 3.16
N LEU A 173 -10.58 -19.98 3.27
CA LEU A 173 -11.26 -20.87 2.32
C LEU A 173 -12.71 -21.19 2.73
N ASN A 174 -13.13 -20.84 3.95
CA ASN A 174 -14.44 -21.22 4.49
C ASN A 174 -15.29 -20.00 4.90
N ASP A 175 -16.03 -19.42 3.95
CA ASP A 175 -17.01 -18.33 4.15
C ASP A 175 -16.54 -17.23 5.12
N ALA A 176 -15.29 -16.80 4.92
CA ALA A 176 -14.61 -15.87 5.81
C ALA A 176 -14.87 -14.41 5.42
N GLU A 177 -16.13 -14.04 5.21
CA GLU A 177 -16.50 -12.69 4.75
C GLU A 177 -15.97 -11.59 5.69
N ALA A 178 -16.08 -11.80 7.01
CA ALA A 178 -15.51 -10.90 8.00
C ALA A 178 -13.98 -10.77 7.85
N THR A 179 -13.26 -11.89 7.68
CA THR A 179 -11.81 -11.87 7.46
C THR A 179 -11.45 -11.21 6.13
N GLY A 180 -12.21 -11.46 5.07
CA GLY A 180 -12.12 -10.77 3.78
C GLY A 180 -12.17 -9.26 3.93
N GLN A 181 -13.16 -8.78 4.66
CA GLN A 181 -13.37 -7.36 4.91
C GLN A 181 -12.33 -6.73 5.84
N LEU A 182 -11.83 -7.47 6.83
CA LEU A 182 -10.67 -7.06 7.64
C LEU A 182 -9.43 -6.84 6.77
N MET A 183 -9.15 -7.77 5.85
CA MET A 183 -8.02 -7.64 4.93
C MET A 183 -8.19 -6.48 3.96
N LEU A 184 -9.41 -6.20 3.49
CA LEU A 184 -9.66 -5.01 2.67
C LEU A 184 -9.42 -3.73 3.48
N SER A 185 -9.83 -3.68 4.74
CA SER A 185 -9.52 -2.56 5.64
C SER A 185 -8.00 -2.37 5.81
N ASP A 186 -7.26 -3.47 5.99
CA ASP A 186 -5.80 -3.46 6.09
C ASP A 186 -5.11 -3.01 4.79
N CYS A 187 -5.60 -3.48 3.65
CA CYS A 187 -5.19 -3.02 2.31
C CYS A 187 -5.32 -1.50 2.17
N LEU A 188 -6.41 -0.91 2.70
CA LEU A 188 -6.64 0.54 2.67
C LEU A 188 -5.74 1.31 3.65
N GLY A 189 -5.38 0.69 4.78
CA GLY A 189 -4.35 1.21 5.68
C GLY A 189 -2.99 1.32 4.98
N HIS A 190 -2.54 0.22 4.38
CA HIS A 190 -1.28 0.16 3.62
C HIS A 190 -1.27 1.12 2.42
N SER A 191 -2.37 1.21 1.66
CA SER A 191 -2.46 2.17 0.54
C SER A 191 -2.39 3.62 1.03
N THR A 192 -3.01 3.94 2.17
CA THR A 192 -2.89 5.27 2.78
C THR A 192 -1.45 5.59 3.20
N HIS A 193 -0.71 4.61 3.72
CA HIS A 193 0.70 4.80 4.05
C HIS A 193 1.57 4.98 2.81
N ILE A 194 1.35 4.18 1.75
CA ILE A 194 2.00 4.36 0.44
C ILE A 194 1.76 5.78 -0.08
N TRP A 195 0.53 6.28 0.01
CA TRP A 195 0.21 7.65 -0.37
C TRP A 195 1.01 8.68 0.44
N ASN A 196 1.11 8.51 1.76
CA ASN A 196 1.87 9.42 2.60
C ASN A 196 3.37 9.40 2.29
N HIS A 197 3.96 8.23 2.06
CA HIS A 197 5.36 8.10 1.64
C HIS A 197 5.59 8.73 0.27
N PHE A 198 4.66 8.55 -0.67
CA PHE A 198 4.69 9.24 -1.95
C PHE A 198 4.67 10.77 -1.78
N LEU A 199 3.81 11.32 -0.91
CA LEU A 199 3.79 12.76 -0.64
C LEU A 199 5.06 13.26 0.06
N GLY A 200 5.67 12.44 0.92
CA GLY A 200 6.95 12.76 1.54
C GLY A 200 8.08 12.77 0.51
N TRP A 201 8.14 11.78 -0.37
CA TRP A 201 9.06 11.73 -1.50
C TRP A 201 8.88 12.95 -2.41
N ALA A 202 7.65 13.25 -2.81
CA ALA A 202 7.31 14.39 -3.67
C ALA A 202 7.79 15.74 -3.13
N LYS A 203 7.71 15.94 -1.80
CA LYS A 203 8.21 17.15 -1.13
C LYS A 203 9.74 17.24 -1.13
N ASN A 204 10.41 16.10 -1.07
CA ASN A 204 11.87 16.01 -1.01
C ASN A 204 12.50 15.90 -2.41
N CYS A 205 11.71 15.62 -3.44
CA CYS A 205 12.14 15.68 -4.82
C CYS A 205 12.61 17.09 -5.14
N ASN A 206 13.92 17.25 -5.08
CA ASN A 206 14.62 18.46 -5.48
C ASN A 206 14.69 18.50 -7.01
N THR A 207 13.53 18.45 -7.67
CA THR A 207 13.47 18.85 -9.06
C THR A 207 13.71 20.36 -9.03
N ASN A 208 14.96 20.77 -9.24
CA ASN A 208 15.32 22.17 -9.53
C ASN A 208 14.48 22.75 -10.69
N ASP A 209 13.69 21.90 -11.35
CA ASP A 209 12.68 22.22 -12.32
C ASP A 209 11.30 22.43 -11.66
N LYS A 210 10.98 23.69 -11.38
CA LYS A 210 9.63 24.13 -10.97
C LYS A 210 8.55 23.65 -11.94
N VAL A 211 8.88 23.45 -13.22
CA VAL A 211 7.96 22.95 -14.24
C VAL A 211 7.54 21.50 -13.95
N PHE A 212 8.46 20.66 -13.46
CA PHE A 212 8.11 19.30 -13.05
C PHE A 212 7.11 19.32 -11.88
N ALA A 213 7.41 20.11 -10.85
CA ALA A 213 6.52 20.26 -9.70
C ALA A 213 5.15 20.84 -10.10
N ASP A 214 5.10 21.80 -11.02
CA ASP A 214 3.83 22.37 -11.48
C ASP A 214 3.05 21.41 -12.41
N ILE A 215 3.72 20.58 -13.21
CA ILE A 215 3.05 19.60 -14.09
C ILE A 215 2.53 18.40 -13.29
N VAL A 216 3.33 17.89 -12.36
CA VAL A 216 3.02 16.70 -11.57
C VAL A 216 2.20 17.05 -10.33
N PHE A 217 2.56 18.16 -9.67
CA PHE A 217 2.01 18.63 -8.40
C PHE A 217 1.30 20.00 -8.46
N GLY A 218 0.89 20.45 -9.65
CA GLY A 218 0.17 21.73 -9.82
C GLY A 218 -1.18 21.80 -9.11
N ASN A 219 -2.01 22.79 -9.44
CA ASN A 219 -3.29 23.04 -8.76
C ASN A 219 -4.18 21.78 -8.62
N ASP A 220 -4.19 20.92 -9.64
CA ASP A 220 -4.92 19.64 -9.62
C ASP A 220 -4.40 18.65 -8.58
N ALA A 221 -3.09 18.65 -8.31
CA ALA A 221 -2.51 17.74 -7.32
C ALA A 221 -2.84 18.18 -5.89
N ASN A 222 -2.85 19.49 -5.61
CA ASN A 222 -3.33 19.98 -4.32
C ASN A 222 -4.79 19.60 -4.09
N ALA A 223 -5.62 19.69 -5.14
CA ALA A 223 -7.01 19.22 -5.09
C ALA A 223 -7.08 17.70 -4.84
N LYS A 224 -6.24 16.90 -5.52
CA LYS A 224 -6.20 15.44 -5.31
C LYS A 224 -5.67 15.03 -3.94
N VAL A 225 -4.70 15.75 -3.39
CA VAL A 225 -4.21 15.56 -2.01
C VAL A 225 -5.31 15.86 -1.00
N ALA A 226 -6.05 16.95 -1.21
CA ALA A 226 -7.19 17.29 -0.37
C ALA A 226 -8.31 16.24 -0.49
N GLU A 227 -8.62 15.80 -1.71
CA GLU A 227 -9.64 14.78 -1.97
C GLU A 227 -9.26 13.43 -1.34
N MET A 228 -8.02 12.96 -1.51
CA MET A 228 -7.54 11.72 -0.86
C MET A 228 -7.64 11.80 0.66
N ARG A 229 -7.24 12.94 1.25
CA ARG A 229 -7.39 13.14 2.70
C ARG A 229 -8.86 13.08 3.12
N GLN A 230 -9.72 13.81 2.42
CA GLN A 230 -11.16 13.83 2.71
C GLN A 230 -11.78 12.43 2.63
N ARG A 231 -11.45 11.65 1.58
CA ARG A 231 -11.96 10.28 1.39
C ARG A 231 -11.45 9.31 2.45
N ASN A 232 -10.18 9.43 2.84
CA ASN A 232 -9.59 8.66 3.93
C ASN A 232 -10.29 8.97 5.27
N ASP A 233 -10.49 10.25 5.58
CA ASP A 233 -11.17 10.68 6.80
C ASP A 233 -12.64 10.24 6.82
N GLU A 234 -13.32 10.32 5.67
CA GLU A 234 -14.69 9.81 5.49
C GLU A 234 -14.77 8.29 5.72
N TRP A 235 -13.87 7.51 5.12
CA TRP A 235 -13.78 6.07 5.33
C TRP A 235 -13.54 5.73 6.80
N LYS A 236 -12.53 6.35 7.44
CA LYS A 236 -12.22 6.12 8.87
C LYS A 236 -13.40 6.45 9.80
N ARG A 237 -14.17 7.49 9.47
CA ARG A 237 -15.36 7.87 10.24
C ARG A 237 -16.48 6.83 10.11
N LEU A 238 -16.63 6.22 8.93
CA LEU A 238 -17.70 5.26 8.64
C LEU A 238 -17.34 3.83 9.06
N ASP A 239 -16.06 3.46 9.00
CA ASP A 239 -15.59 2.11 9.25
C ASP A 239 -14.97 1.97 10.63
N MET A 240 -15.73 1.38 11.55
CA MET A 240 -15.30 1.18 12.94
C MET A 240 -13.99 0.38 13.06
N LEU A 241 -13.65 -0.47 12.08
CA LEU A 241 -12.40 -1.24 12.10
C LEU A 241 -11.16 -0.34 12.21
N THR A 242 -11.23 0.89 11.69
CA THR A 242 -10.12 1.85 11.74
C THR A 242 -9.84 2.41 13.14
N THR A 243 -10.77 2.20 14.08
CA THR A 243 -10.69 2.66 15.47
C THR A 243 -10.41 1.53 16.45
N LEU A 244 -10.49 0.27 16.00
CA LEU A 244 -10.24 -0.88 16.84
C LEU A 244 -8.73 -1.08 17.01
N PRO A 245 -8.27 -1.52 18.20
CA PRO A 245 -6.86 -1.81 18.41
C PRO A 245 -6.43 -2.94 17.47
N ALA A 246 -5.19 -2.88 16.99
CA ALA A 246 -4.60 -4.00 16.26
C ALA A 246 -4.71 -5.28 17.12
N PRO A 247 -5.04 -6.44 16.52
CA PRO A 247 -5.12 -7.67 17.29
C PRO A 247 -3.79 -7.95 18.00
N PRO A 248 -3.81 -8.42 19.26
CA PRO A 248 -2.61 -8.88 19.95
C PRO A 248 -1.81 -9.83 19.06
N VAL A 249 -0.48 -9.69 19.03
CA VAL A 249 0.44 -10.49 18.20
C VAL A 249 0.21 -11.99 18.35
N GLU A 250 -0.20 -12.44 19.54
CA GLU A 250 -0.46 -13.84 19.90
C GLU A 250 -1.83 -14.34 19.43
N SER A 251 -2.78 -13.44 19.17
CA SER A 251 -4.20 -13.75 18.89
C SER A 251 -4.59 -13.66 17.42
N ALA A 252 -3.72 -13.13 16.57
CA ALA A 252 -4.00 -12.96 15.15
C ALA A 252 -4.22 -14.31 14.42
N ALA A 253 -3.70 -15.41 14.96
CA ALA A 253 -3.95 -16.77 14.50
C ALA A 253 -5.32 -17.35 14.92
N GLU A 254 -6.02 -16.71 15.85
CA GLU A 254 -7.27 -17.19 16.47
C GLU A 254 -8.53 -16.38 16.07
N LEU A 255 -8.37 -15.33 15.24
CA LEU A 255 -9.45 -14.57 14.60
C LEU A 255 -9.91 -15.24 13.29
#